data_AF-A0A3P7IC84-F1
#
_entry.id   AF-A0A3P7IC84-F1
#
_cell.length_a   1.000
_cell.length_b   1.000
_cell.length_c   1.000
_cell.angle_alpha   90.00
_cell.angle_beta   90.00
_cell.angle_gamma   90.00
#
_symmetry.space_group_name_H-M   'P 1'
#
loop_
_entity.id
_entity.type
_entity.pdbx_description
1 polymer ?
#
loop_
_entity_poly.entity_id
_entity_poly.type
_entity_poly.pdbx_seq_one_letter_code
_entity_poly.pdbx_strand_id
1 'polypeptide(L)'
;INSAGILRSGNVLDSDISVYDELFDINVRCLVRLTREALPHIIKTKGTVVNVSSINGPCPFPGVAYYCMSKSAVDQFTKCLALEMAPHGVRVNAVNPGVTVTNLHRRSGQDEKAYAAFLERSKTTHALGRPGDPKEVAEAILFLASDRSSFTTGQLLRVDGASSGIGRAVSIRLSKEHYALSLSGRDEMALRETAGLCKEAGAEKVVFVFFL
;
A
#
# COMPACT_ATOMS: atom_id res chain seq x y z
N ILE A 1 5.81 -15.92 7.61
CA ILE A 1 5.23 -14.57 7.44
C ILE A 1 6.34 -13.57 7.71
N ASN A 2 6.65 -12.68 6.77
CA ASN A 2 7.65 -11.64 6.95
C ASN A 2 6.95 -10.31 7.21
N SER A 3 7.05 -9.78 8.44
CA SER A 3 6.33 -8.57 8.86
C SER A 3 7.23 -7.46 9.41
N ALA A 4 8.51 -7.75 9.64
CA ALA A 4 9.46 -6.74 10.12
C ALA A 4 9.61 -5.62 9.08
N GLY A 5 9.58 -4.37 9.56
CA GLY A 5 9.82 -3.21 8.74
C GLY A 5 9.75 -1.91 9.53
N ILE A 6 10.42 -0.90 9.01
CA ILE A 6 10.46 0.47 9.55
C ILE A 6 10.14 1.48 8.46
N LEU A 7 9.80 2.69 8.91
CA LEU A 7 9.58 3.87 8.07
C LEU A 7 10.50 5.00 8.56
N ARG A 8 11.09 5.70 7.61
CA ARG A 8 11.80 6.97 7.82
C ARG A 8 11.25 7.97 6.81
N SER A 9 10.98 9.17 7.29
CA SER A 9 10.61 10.31 6.44
C SER A 9 11.84 11.13 6.11
N GLY A 10 11.84 11.71 4.90
CA GLY A 10 12.92 12.54 4.39
C GLY A 10 12.88 12.61 2.87
N ASN A 11 13.18 13.78 2.31
CA ASN A 11 13.37 13.95 0.88
C ASN A 11 14.77 13.48 0.47
N VAL A 12 14.93 13.05 -0.77
CA VAL A 12 16.23 12.57 -1.30
C VAL A 12 17.33 13.62 -1.18
N LEU A 13 17.01 14.92 -1.34
CA LEU A 13 18.00 16.00 -1.25
C LEU A 13 18.48 16.26 0.19
N ASP A 14 17.63 16.00 1.18
CA ASP A 14 17.87 16.38 2.58
C ASP A 14 18.28 15.18 3.44
N SER A 15 18.04 13.95 2.96
CA SER A 15 18.29 12.72 3.73
C SER A 15 19.68 12.19 3.47
N ASP A 16 20.37 11.80 4.53
CA ASP A 16 21.62 11.07 4.40
C ASP A 16 21.40 9.67 3.80
N ILE A 17 22.39 9.18 3.04
CA ILE A 17 22.33 7.87 2.40
C ILE A 17 22.20 6.72 3.41
N SER A 18 22.64 6.89 4.65
CA SER A 18 22.45 5.90 5.72
C SER A 18 20.97 5.60 6.01
N VAL A 19 20.04 6.54 5.73
CA VAL A 19 18.59 6.30 5.84
C VAL A 19 18.14 5.27 4.79
N TYR A 20 18.67 5.35 3.57
CA TYR A 20 18.46 4.34 2.55
C TYR A 20 19.00 2.98 3.00
N ASP A 21 20.24 2.96 3.52
CA ASP A 21 20.88 1.72 3.98
C ASP A 21 20.10 1.06 5.13
N GLU A 22 19.65 1.82 6.13
CA GLU A 22 18.83 1.32 7.24
C GLU A 22 17.52 0.71 6.73
N LEU A 23 16.81 1.43 5.85
CA LEU A 23 15.55 0.98 5.28
C LEU A 23 15.72 -0.30 4.45
N PHE A 24 16.74 -0.38 3.61
CA PHE A 24 16.99 -1.57 2.80
C PHE A 24 17.49 -2.75 3.63
N ASP A 25 18.29 -2.51 4.67
CA ASP A 25 18.75 -3.57 5.57
C ASP A 25 17.57 -4.23 6.31
N ILE A 26 16.70 -3.41 6.90
CA ILE A 26 15.58 -3.92 7.70
C ILE A 26 14.42 -4.39 6.82
N ASN A 27 13.97 -3.60 5.84
CA ASN A 27 12.76 -3.92 5.08
C ASN A 27 13.00 -4.98 4.00
N VAL A 28 14.23 -5.09 3.46
CA VAL A 28 14.53 -5.95 2.30
C VAL A 28 15.52 -7.04 2.66
N ARG A 29 16.74 -6.68 3.10
CA ARG A 29 17.82 -7.67 3.32
C ARG A 29 17.44 -8.69 4.38
N CYS A 30 16.90 -8.26 5.52
CA CYS A 30 16.41 -9.17 6.56
C CYS A 30 15.33 -10.12 6.03
N LEU A 31 14.35 -9.60 5.28
CA LEU A 31 13.27 -10.40 4.70
C LEU A 31 13.81 -11.47 3.74
N VAL A 32 14.70 -11.09 2.83
CA VAL A 32 15.30 -12.02 1.85
C VAL A 32 16.11 -13.10 2.57
N ARG A 33 16.92 -12.72 3.56
CA ARG A 33 17.72 -13.68 4.34
C ARG A 33 16.85 -14.68 5.09
N LEU A 34 15.87 -14.20 5.86
CA LEU A 34 14.97 -15.08 6.62
C LEU A 34 14.17 -16.00 5.70
N THR A 35 13.70 -15.48 4.56
CA THR A 35 12.99 -16.30 3.58
C THR A 35 13.89 -17.39 3.03
N ARG A 36 15.10 -17.05 2.58
CA ARG A 36 16.07 -18.01 2.06
C ARG A 36 16.36 -19.16 3.04
N GLU A 37 16.58 -18.84 4.31
CA GLU A 37 16.84 -19.86 5.34
C GLU A 37 15.60 -20.73 5.63
N ALA A 38 14.39 -20.17 5.53
CA ALA A 38 13.14 -20.90 5.77
C ALA A 38 12.68 -21.76 4.57
N LEU A 39 13.05 -21.39 3.34
CA LEU A 39 12.57 -22.03 2.11
C LEU A 39 12.75 -23.56 2.08
N PRO A 40 13.89 -24.15 2.48
CA PRO A 40 14.03 -25.61 2.50
C PRO A 40 12.97 -26.32 3.35
N HIS A 41 12.51 -25.70 4.44
CA HIS A 41 11.47 -26.24 5.31
C HIS A 41 10.07 -26.03 4.73
N ILE A 42 9.83 -24.87 4.13
CA ILE A 42 8.56 -24.53 3.47
C ILE A 42 8.32 -25.43 2.25
N ILE A 43 9.36 -25.73 1.47
CA ILE A 43 9.30 -26.64 0.32
C ILE A 43 8.91 -28.05 0.76
N LYS A 44 9.50 -28.56 1.87
CA LYS A 44 9.17 -29.90 2.39
C LYS A 44 7.69 -30.05 2.75
N THR A 45 7.07 -28.99 3.26
CA THR A 45 5.66 -28.98 3.66
C THR A 45 4.71 -28.45 2.59
N LYS A 46 5.22 -28.01 1.43
CA LYS A 46 4.45 -27.28 0.40
C LYS A 46 3.68 -26.09 0.99
N GLY A 47 4.34 -25.38 1.89
CA GLY A 47 3.76 -24.26 2.63
C GLY A 47 3.63 -22.99 1.79
N THR A 48 3.55 -21.85 2.49
CA THR A 48 3.36 -20.55 1.86
C THR A 48 4.17 -19.46 2.55
N VAL A 49 4.59 -18.47 1.78
CA VAL A 49 5.24 -17.24 2.25
C VAL A 49 4.26 -16.08 2.07
N VAL A 50 4.03 -15.32 3.13
CA VAL A 50 3.30 -14.04 3.07
C VAL A 50 4.20 -12.93 3.55
N ASN A 51 4.40 -11.93 2.70
CA ASN A 51 5.18 -10.73 2.99
C ASN A 51 4.25 -9.55 3.33
N VAL A 52 4.59 -8.76 4.35
CA VAL A 52 3.90 -7.50 4.66
C VAL A 52 4.65 -6.35 3.99
N SER A 53 4.13 -5.94 2.83
CA SER A 53 4.64 -4.81 2.07
C SER A 53 3.93 -3.51 2.51
N SER A 54 3.51 -2.66 1.57
CA SER A 54 2.77 -1.41 1.82
C SER A 54 2.10 -0.93 0.53
N ILE A 55 1.04 -0.14 0.65
CA ILE A 55 0.51 0.62 -0.50
C ILE A 55 1.56 1.55 -1.11
N ASN A 56 2.59 1.94 -0.34
CA ASN A 56 3.72 2.73 -0.80
C ASN A 56 4.64 2.03 -1.81
N GLY A 57 4.50 0.70 -1.97
CA GLY A 57 5.20 -0.05 -3.03
C GLY A 57 4.70 0.33 -4.43
N PRO A 58 3.38 0.23 -4.70
CA PRO A 58 2.80 0.66 -5.98
C PRO A 58 2.34 2.13 -6.04
N CYS A 59 2.10 2.79 -4.91
CA CYS A 59 1.54 4.15 -4.85
C CYS A 59 2.42 5.05 -3.96
N PRO A 60 3.36 5.83 -4.54
CA PRO A 60 4.33 6.58 -3.76
C PRO A 60 3.72 7.82 -3.09
N PHE A 61 4.31 8.24 -1.97
CA PHE A 61 4.01 9.51 -1.32
C PHE A 61 5.27 10.40 -1.23
N PRO A 62 5.12 11.74 -1.30
CA PRO A 62 6.24 12.66 -1.08
C PRO A 62 6.89 12.47 0.29
N GLY A 63 8.21 12.69 0.37
CA GLY A 63 8.96 12.65 1.63
C GLY A 63 9.21 11.25 2.20
N VAL A 64 8.99 10.17 1.45
CA VAL A 64 9.26 8.78 1.87
C VAL A 64 9.85 7.92 0.74
N ALA A 65 10.67 8.53 -0.12
CA ALA A 65 11.16 7.90 -1.36
C ALA A 65 11.88 6.55 -1.11
N TYR A 66 12.85 6.50 -0.18
CA TYR A 66 13.57 5.27 0.14
C TYR A 66 12.67 4.19 0.75
N TYR A 67 11.67 4.58 1.54
CA TYR A 67 10.69 3.64 2.07
C TYR A 67 9.83 3.04 0.95
N CYS A 68 9.32 3.87 0.03
CA CYS A 68 8.62 3.42 -1.17
C CYS A 68 9.47 2.43 -1.97
N MET A 69 10.72 2.78 -2.28
CA MET A 69 11.66 1.89 -2.99
C MET A 69 11.82 0.54 -2.27
N SER A 70 12.01 0.56 -0.95
CA SER A 70 12.17 -0.68 -0.16
C SER A 70 10.92 -1.57 -0.24
N LYS A 71 9.72 -0.99 -0.23
CA LYS A 71 8.47 -1.75 -0.34
C LYS A 71 8.17 -2.21 -1.77
N SER A 72 8.55 -1.42 -2.79
CA SER A 72 8.53 -1.88 -4.19
C SER A 72 9.49 -3.07 -4.40
N ALA A 73 10.65 -3.08 -3.73
CA ALA A 73 11.58 -4.21 -3.78
C ALA A 73 10.96 -5.48 -3.16
N VAL A 74 10.24 -5.36 -2.03
CA VAL A 74 9.49 -6.48 -1.43
C VAL A 74 8.39 -7.00 -2.36
N ASP A 75 7.65 -6.09 -3.02
CA ASP A 75 6.62 -6.45 -4.00
C ASP A 75 7.21 -7.25 -5.17
N GLN A 76 8.35 -6.78 -5.71
CA GLN A 76 9.01 -7.46 -6.82
C GLN A 76 9.62 -8.80 -6.40
N PHE A 77 10.27 -8.85 -5.22
CA PHE A 77 10.78 -10.10 -4.65
C PHE A 77 9.68 -11.14 -4.49
N THR A 78 8.49 -10.72 -4.02
CA THR A 78 7.32 -11.59 -3.87
C THR A 78 6.92 -12.23 -5.21
N LYS A 79 6.85 -11.43 -6.28
CA LYS A 79 6.48 -11.90 -7.62
C LYS A 79 7.52 -12.85 -8.20
N CYS A 80 8.80 -12.50 -8.13
CA CYS A 80 9.87 -13.36 -8.64
C CYS A 80 9.92 -14.69 -7.87
N LEU A 81 9.91 -14.62 -6.53
CA LEU A 81 9.97 -15.83 -5.71
C LEU A 81 8.75 -16.73 -5.91
N ALA A 82 7.57 -16.17 -6.17
CA ALA A 82 6.38 -16.97 -6.51
C ALA A 82 6.61 -17.86 -7.74
N LEU A 83 7.28 -17.33 -8.77
CA LEU A 83 7.58 -18.09 -10.00
C LEU A 83 8.63 -19.16 -9.74
N GLU A 84 9.68 -18.82 -8.98
CA GLU A 84 10.74 -19.77 -8.61
C GLU A 84 10.21 -20.91 -7.73
N MET A 85 9.25 -20.63 -6.86
CA MET A 85 8.73 -21.56 -5.87
C MET A 85 7.51 -22.36 -6.35
N ALA A 86 6.85 -21.95 -7.43
CA ALA A 86 5.69 -22.65 -7.98
C ALA A 86 5.97 -24.13 -8.33
N PRO A 87 7.10 -24.51 -8.97
CA PRO A 87 7.44 -25.92 -9.22
C PRO A 87 7.56 -26.77 -7.94
N HIS A 88 7.82 -26.13 -6.79
CA HIS A 88 7.92 -26.78 -5.50
C HIS A 88 6.58 -26.87 -4.75
N GLY A 89 5.48 -26.40 -5.35
CA GLY A 89 4.16 -26.36 -4.71
C GLY A 89 4.06 -25.31 -3.59
N VAL A 90 4.96 -24.32 -3.57
CA VAL A 90 4.98 -23.26 -2.57
C VAL A 90 4.38 -21.98 -3.14
N ARG A 91 3.44 -21.38 -2.39
CA ARG A 91 2.82 -20.10 -2.75
C ARG A 91 3.57 -18.95 -2.10
N VAL A 92 3.65 -17.82 -2.79
CA VAL A 92 4.30 -16.62 -2.27
C VAL A 92 3.44 -15.41 -2.61
N ASN A 93 2.97 -14.68 -1.61
CA ASN A 93 2.12 -13.51 -1.79
C ASN A 93 2.55 -12.38 -0.86
N ALA A 94 2.03 -11.17 -1.12
CA ALA A 94 2.17 -10.04 -0.22
C ALA A 94 0.81 -9.45 0.14
N VAL A 95 0.74 -8.86 1.32
CA VAL A 95 -0.29 -7.87 1.66
C VAL A 95 0.30 -6.47 1.57
N ASN A 96 -0.49 -5.53 1.06
CA ASN A 96 -0.11 -4.12 0.91
C ASN A 96 -1.10 -3.27 1.71
N PRO A 97 -0.84 -3.03 3.00
CA PRO A 97 -1.71 -2.20 3.84
C PRO A 97 -1.67 -0.73 3.40
N GLY A 98 -2.84 -0.07 3.51
CA GLY A 98 -2.96 1.38 3.51
C GLY A 98 -2.60 1.99 4.86
N VAL A 99 -3.20 3.13 5.21
CA VAL A 99 -3.02 3.69 6.56
C VAL A 99 -3.74 2.80 7.56
N THR A 100 -2.98 2.15 8.44
CA THR A 100 -3.48 1.26 9.50
C THR A 100 -3.02 1.76 10.85
N VAL A 101 -3.92 1.74 11.84
CA VAL A 101 -3.64 2.25 13.20
C VAL A 101 -2.58 1.36 13.87
N THR A 102 -1.32 1.82 13.85
CA THR A 102 -0.15 1.11 14.39
C THR A 102 0.87 2.10 14.95
N ASN A 103 1.91 1.59 15.62
CA ASN A 103 3.01 2.42 16.10
C ASN A 103 4.04 2.79 15.02
N LEU A 104 3.86 2.39 13.75
CA LEU A 104 4.85 2.61 12.69
C LEU A 104 5.17 4.10 12.50
N HIS A 105 4.13 4.93 12.40
CA HIS A 105 4.21 6.37 12.22
C HIS A 105 4.79 7.11 13.43
N ARG A 106 4.45 6.66 14.65
CA ARG A 106 5.07 7.18 15.88
C ARG A 106 6.56 6.88 15.92
N ARG A 107 6.94 5.64 15.58
CA ARG A 107 8.34 5.17 15.53
C ARG A 107 9.14 5.79 14.39
N SER A 108 8.50 6.41 13.40
CA SER A 108 9.17 7.19 12.37
C SER A 108 9.42 8.64 12.78
N GLY A 109 9.08 9.03 14.02
CA GLY A 109 9.33 10.36 14.56
C GLY A 109 8.14 11.32 14.48
N GLN A 110 6.94 10.87 14.09
CA GLN A 110 5.76 11.73 14.17
C GLN A 110 5.29 11.89 15.61
N ASP A 111 5.13 13.13 16.06
CA ASP A 111 4.50 13.43 17.34
C ASP A 111 2.99 13.07 17.34
N GLU A 112 2.37 13.03 18.52
CA GLU A 112 0.96 12.62 18.65
C GLU A 112 -0.01 13.57 17.92
N LYS A 113 0.31 14.87 17.82
CA LYS A 113 -0.54 15.85 17.13
C LYS A 113 -0.51 15.61 15.63
N ALA A 114 0.69 15.41 15.06
CA ALA A 114 0.90 15.07 13.67
C ALA A 114 0.30 13.70 13.33
N TYR A 115 0.41 12.72 14.24
CA TYR A 115 -0.18 11.40 14.07
C TYR A 115 -1.72 11.45 14.08
N ALA A 116 -2.33 12.17 15.04
CA ALA A 116 -3.77 12.35 15.07
C ALA A 116 -4.29 13.03 13.80
N ALA A 117 -3.62 14.11 13.36
CA ALA A 117 -3.95 14.79 12.11
C ALA A 117 -3.78 13.85 10.89
N PHE A 118 -2.74 13.01 10.90
CA PHE A 118 -2.50 12.02 9.85
C PHE A 118 -3.65 11.01 9.74
N LEU A 119 -4.12 10.46 10.87
CA LEU A 119 -5.26 9.54 10.90
C LEU A 119 -6.57 10.21 10.50
N GLU A 120 -6.78 11.47 10.90
CA GLU A 120 -7.97 12.24 10.50
C GLU A 120 -8.05 12.44 8.98
N ARG A 121 -6.90 12.60 8.30
CA ARG A 121 -6.86 12.64 6.82
C ARG A 121 -7.32 11.34 6.16
N SER A 122 -7.33 10.20 6.87
CA SER A 122 -7.89 8.96 6.31
C SER A 122 -9.38 9.09 6.00
N LYS A 123 -10.12 10.03 6.62
CA LYS A 123 -11.53 10.30 6.29
C LYS A 123 -11.74 10.75 4.85
N THR A 124 -10.77 11.43 4.26
CA THR A 124 -10.88 11.97 2.90
C THR A 124 -9.96 11.27 1.91
N THR A 125 -8.89 10.63 2.38
CA THR A 125 -7.94 9.90 1.53
C THR A 125 -8.29 8.43 1.33
N HIS A 126 -9.11 7.83 2.20
CA HIS A 126 -9.63 6.46 2.03
C HIS A 126 -11.11 6.53 1.66
N ALA A 127 -11.55 5.75 0.68
CA ALA A 127 -12.96 5.74 0.28
C ALA A 127 -13.87 5.21 1.40
N LEU A 128 -13.35 4.33 2.26
CA LEU A 128 -14.07 3.87 3.45
C LEU A 128 -14.14 4.91 4.59
N GLY A 129 -13.55 6.09 4.40
CA GLY A 129 -13.65 7.20 5.35
C GLY A 129 -12.95 6.98 6.70
N ARG A 130 -12.06 6.00 6.80
CA ARG A 130 -11.34 5.67 8.05
C ARG A 130 -9.99 4.99 7.78
N PRO A 131 -9.05 5.04 8.74
CA PRO A 131 -7.90 4.15 8.70
C PRO A 131 -8.33 2.68 8.91
N GLY A 132 -7.48 1.76 8.48
CA GLY A 132 -7.64 0.33 8.73
C GLY A 132 -7.32 -0.06 10.18
N ASP A 133 -7.98 -1.10 10.66
CA ASP A 133 -7.65 -1.80 11.90
C ASP A 133 -6.62 -2.92 11.60
N PRO A 134 -5.58 -3.12 12.43
CA PRO A 134 -4.61 -4.21 12.24
C PRO A 134 -5.24 -5.60 12.06
N LYS A 135 -6.41 -5.86 12.65
CA LYS A 135 -7.16 -7.12 12.47
C LYS A 135 -7.58 -7.34 11.02
N GLU A 136 -7.91 -6.28 10.28
CA GLU A 136 -8.29 -6.40 8.86
C GLU A 136 -7.10 -6.87 8.00
N VAL A 137 -5.89 -6.39 8.33
CA VAL A 137 -4.65 -6.86 7.69
C VAL A 137 -4.34 -8.30 8.12
N ALA A 138 -4.56 -8.63 9.40
CA ALA A 138 -4.33 -9.99 9.91
C ALA A 138 -5.24 -11.03 9.23
N GLU A 139 -6.52 -10.72 9.01
CA GLU A 139 -7.45 -11.60 8.28
C GLU A 139 -7.00 -11.83 6.83
N ALA A 140 -6.49 -10.80 6.15
CA ALA A 140 -5.94 -10.95 4.81
C ALA A 140 -4.69 -11.85 4.79
N ILE A 141 -3.81 -11.69 5.78
CA ILE A 141 -2.63 -12.57 5.95
C ILE A 141 -3.09 -14.01 6.22
N LEU A 142 -4.07 -14.22 7.10
CA LEU A 142 -4.61 -15.54 7.42
C LEU A 142 -5.21 -16.21 6.19
N PHE A 143 -5.98 -15.47 5.38
CA PHE A 143 -6.51 -15.97 4.10
C PHE A 143 -5.38 -16.45 3.18
N LEU A 144 -4.35 -15.63 2.96
CA LEU A 144 -3.20 -15.96 2.11
C LEU A 144 -2.35 -17.11 2.68
N ALA A 145 -2.28 -17.23 4.00
CA ALA A 145 -1.57 -18.30 4.69
C ALA A 145 -2.33 -19.64 4.67
N SER A 146 -3.65 -19.61 4.49
CA SER A 146 -4.51 -20.81 4.50
C SER A 146 -4.71 -21.43 3.11
N ASP A 147 -5.26 -22.64 3.09
CA ASP A 147 -5.65 -23.36 1.85
C ASP A 147 -6.82 -22.70 1.10
N ARG A 148 -7.51 -21.73 1.71
CA ARG A 148 -8.56 -20.93 1.05
C ARG A 148 -8.03 -20.10 -0.13
N SER A 149 -6.71 -19.93 -0.20
CA SER A 149 -6.00 -19.23 -1.28
C SER A 149 -5.09 -20.17 -2.09
N SER A 150 -5.48 -21.44 -2.21
CA SER A 150 -4.69 -22.51 -2.85
C SER A 150 -4.27 -22.23 -4.29
N PHE A 151 -5.00 -21.39 -5.03
CA PHE A 151 -4.68 -20.96 -6.38
C PHE A 151 -4.14 -19.52 -6.48
N THR A 152 -3.81 -18.91 -5.33
CA THR A 152 -3.30 -17.53 -5.25
C THR A 152 -1.80 -17.55 -4.97
N THR A 153 -1.00 -17.13 -5.94
CA THR A 153 0.45 -16.92 -5.81
C THR A 153 0.90 -15.72 -6.65
N GLY A 154 1.98 -15.06 -6.25
CA GLY A 154 2.51 -13.86 -6.89
C GLY A 154 1.66 -12.60 -6.72
N GLN A 155 0.62 -12.63 -5.88
CA GLN A 155 -0.32 -11.53 -5.72
C GLN A 155 0.14 -10.51 -4.68
N LEU A 156 -0.24 -9.25 -4.93
CA LEU A 156 -0.07 -8.11 -4.03
C LEU A 156 -1.46 -7.68 -3.54
N LEU A 157 -1.93 -8.29 -2.45
CA LEU A 157 -3.27 -8.06 -1.92
C LEU A 157 -3.35 -6.73 -1.17
N ARG A 158 -4.04 -5.75 -1.76
CA ARG A 158 -4.25 -4.45 -1.11
C ARG A 158 -5.28 -4.55 0.01
N VAL A 159 -4.93 -4.03 1.17
CA VAL A 159 -5.82 -3.88 2.34
C VAL A 159 -5.76 -2.42 2.76
N ASP A 160 -6.35 -1.56 1.94
CA ASP A 160 -6.00 -0.14 1.92
C ASP A 160 -7.21 0.82 2.02
N GLY A 161 -8.43 0.30 2.22
CA GLY A 161 -9.64 1.12 2.24
C GLY A 161 -9.87 1.93 0.96
N ALA A 162 -9.32 1.46 -0.17
CA ALA A 162 -9.22 2.17 -1.44
C ALA A 162 -8.48 3.52 -1.37
N SER A 163 -7.48 3.64 -0.49
CA SER A 163 -6.63 4.83 -0.36
C SER A 163 -5.77 5.15 -1.59
N SER A 164 -5.65 4.19 -2.52
CA SER A 164 -5.03 4.39 -3.83
C SER A 164 -5.97 5.01 -4.88
N GLY A 165 -7.12 5.57 -4.48
CA GLY A 165 -8.07 6.26 -5.36
C GLY A 165 -7.53 7.56 -5.97
N ILE A 166 -6.68 7.46 -6.98
CA ILE A 166 -6.11 8.61 -7.72
C ILE A 166 -7.19 9.44 -8.44
N GLY A 167 -8.37 8.86 -8.71
CA GLY A 167 -9.41 9.48 -9.53
C GLY A 167 -9.82 10.87 -9.03
N ARG A 168 -10.11 11.02 -7.73
CA ARG A 168 -10.54 12.30 -7.15
C ARG A 168 -9.43 13.36 -7.23
N ALA A 169 -8.22 13.01 -6.80
CA ALA A 169 -7.10 13.96 -6.77
C ALA A 169 -6.66 14.39 -8.18
N VAL A 170 -6.58 13.46 -9.13
CA VAL A 170 -6.26 13.75 -10.53
C VAL A 170 -7.32 14.66 -11.15
N SER A 171 -8.60 14.36 -10.90
CA SER A 171 -9.70 15.18 -11.41
C SER A 171 -9.59 16.63 -10.93
N ILE A 172 -9.39 16.85 -9.63
CA ILE A 172 -9.23 18.21 -9.07
C ILE A 172 -7.98 18.91 -9.64
N ARG A 173 -6.87 18.21 -9.87
CA ARG A 173 -5.67 18.81 -10.47
C ARG A 173 -5.89 19.23 -11.91
N LEU A 174 -6.57 18.41 -12.71
CA LEU A 174 -6.91 18.70 -14.10
C LEU A 174 -7.94 19.84 -14.19
N SER A 175 -8.86 19.95 -13.24
CA SER A 175 -9.77 21.10 -13.12
C SER A 175 -9.04 22.44 -13.05
N LYS A 176 -7.91 22.50 -12.33
CA LYS A 176 -7.11 23.73 -12.20
C LYS A 176 -6.46 24.18 -13.51
N GLU A 177 -6.38 23.29 -14.51
CA GLU A 177 -5.95 23.61 -15.88
C GLU A 177 -7.16 23.76 -16.83
N HIS A 178 -8.37 23.86 -16.28
CA HIS A 178 -9.62 24.04 -17.02
C HIS A 178 -10.02 22.88 -17.95
N TYR A 179 -9.51 21.66 -17.75
CA TYR A 179 -9.97 20.51 -18.55
C TYR A 179 -11.44 20.14 -18.27
N ALA A 180 -12.12 19.66 -19.32
CA ALA A 180 -13.39 18.95 -19.17
C ALA A 180 -13.16 17.52 -18.63
N LEU A 181 -13.98 17.10 -17.66
CA LEU A 181 -13.81 15.84 -16.92
C LEU A 181 -15.05 14.97 -17.01
N SER A 182 -14.82 13.67 -17.22
CA SER A 182 -15.81 12.60 -17.03
C SER A 182 -15.43 11.77 -15.81
N LEU A 183 -16.24 11.85 -14.76
CA LEU A 183 -16.00 11.16 -13.49
C LEU A 183 -16.86 9.91 -13.41
N SER A 184 -16.22 8.75 -13.29
CA SER A 184 -16.92 7.47 -13.21
C SER A 184 -16.60 6.75 -11.90
N GLY A 185 -17.62 6.15 -11.29
CA GLY A 185 -17.47 5.54 -9.97
C GLY A 185 -18.72 4.80 -9.51
N ARG A 186 -18.55 4.01 -8.46
CA ARG A 186 -19.60 3.14 -7.86
C ARG A 186 -20.22 3.73 -6.60
N ASP A 187 -19.84 4.95 -6.23
CA ASP A 187 -20.38 5.69 -5.09
C ASP A 187 -20.85 7.05 -5.60
N GLU A 188 -22.16 7.22 -5.68
CA GLU A 188 -22.78 8.43 -6.21
C GLU A 188 -22.48 9.66 -5.34
N MET A 189 -22.45 9.50 -4.02
CA MET A 189 -22.23 10.60 -3.09
C MET A 189 -20.79 11.10 -3.19
N ALA A 190 -19.83 10.18 -3.20
CA ALA A 190 -18.41 10.50 -3.38
C ALA A 190 -18.11 11.07 -4.79
N LEU A 191 -18.82 10.61 -5.84
CA LEU A 191 -18.73 11.19 -7.18
C LEU A 191 -19.25 12.61 -7.22
N ARG A 192 -20.41 12.88 -6.62
CA ARG A 192 -21.01 14.22 -6.56
C ARG A 192 -20.13 15.20 -5.79
N GLU A 193 -19.57 14.77 -4.66
CA GLU A 193 -18.59 15.55 -3.90
C GLU A 193 -17.36 15.87 -4.77
N THR A 194 -16.80 14.86 -5.45
CA THR A 194 -15.66 15.05 -6.36
C THR A 194 -16.00 16.02 -7.49
N ALA A 195 -17.20 15.90 -8.08
CA ALA A 195 -17.65 16.78 -9.14
C ALA A 195 -17.81 18.23 -8.67
N GLY A 196 -18.30 18.44 -7.45
CA GLY A 196 -18.37 19.76 -6.81
C GLY A 196 -16.99 20.38 -6.67
N LEU A 197 -16.05 19.65 -6.06
CA LEU A 197 -14.65 20.09 -5.91
C LEU A 197 -13.97 20.38 -7.26
N CYS A 198 -14.28 19.60 -8.30
CA CYS A 198 -13.74 19.82 -9.65
C CYS A 198 -14.29 21.10 -10.30
N LYS A 199 -15.56 21.44 -10.06
CA LYS A 199 -16.16 22.69 -10.56
C LYS A 199 -15.58 23.90 -9.83
N GLU A 200 -15.47 23.84 -8.50
CA GLU A 200 -14.86 24.88 -7.68
C GLU A 200 -13.40 25.13 -8.07
N ALA A 201 -12.67 24.06 -8.43
CA ALA A 201 -11.29 24.14 -8.88
C ALA A 201 -11.12 24.66 -10.32
N GLY A 202 -12.20 24.92 -11.06
CA GLY A 202 -12.16 25.60 -12.37
C GLY A 202 -12.34 24.71 -13.60
N ALA A 203 -12.82 23.47 -13.47
CA ALA A 203 -13.08 22.63 -14.65
C ALA A 203 -14.07 23.29 -15.63
N GLU A 204 -13.75 23.26 -16.92
CA GLU A 204 -14.63 23.77 -17.99
C GLU A 204 -15.99 23.06 -17.99
N LYS A 205 -15.99 21.74 -17.76
CA LYS A 205 -17.19 20.91 -17.70
C LYS A 205 -16.94 19.67 -16.85
N VAL A 206 -17.90 19.30 -16.01
CA VAL A 206 -17.83 18.04 -15.24
C VAL A 206 -19.10 17.24 -15.47
N VAL A 207 -18.94 16.07 -16.08
CA VAL A 207 -19.99 15.04 -16.21
C VAL A 207 -19.62 13.91 -15.26
N PHE A 208 -20.58 13.35 -14.54
CA PHE A 208 -20.32 12.16 -13.75
C PHE A 208 -21.32 11.06 -14.11
N VAL A 209 -20.81 9.83 -14.18
CA VAL A 209 -21.58 8.63 -14.52
C VAL A 209 -21.45 7.66 -13.37
N PHE A 210 -22.58 7.32 -12.79
CA PHE A 210 -22.69 6.34 -11.71
C PHE A 210 -23.00 4.98 -12.32
N PHE A 211 -22.27 3.94 -11.90
CA PHE A 211 -22.52 2.56 -12.31
C PHE A 211 -22.83 1.71 -11.06
N LEU A 212 -24.00 1.04 -11.08
CA LEU A 212 -24.46 0.07 -10.07
C LEU A 212 -23.75 -1.27 -10.23
#